data_AF-G7UU94-F1
#
_entry.id   AF-G7UU94-F1
#
_cell.length_a   1.000
_cell.length_b   1.000
_cell.length_c   1.000
_cell.angle_alpha   90.00
_cell.angle_beta   90.00
_cell.angle_gamma   90.00
#
_symmetry.space_group_name_H-M   'P 1'
#
loop_
_entity.id
_entity.type
_entity.pdbx_description
1 polymer ?
#
loop_
_entity_poly.entity_id
_entity_poly.type
_entity_poly.pdbx_seq_one_letter_code
_entity_poly.pdbx_strand_id
1 'polypeptide(L)'
;MRPDTDELFDELAQLDLTLNAIAAQPGSADLPLQQSLQRHVRCLRIFLDIDAAQVLHDLSDAAQRVLETRDAATCAAAMRDLARMRALLDAMFRRQAAQASAA
;
A
#
# COMPACT_ATOMS: atom_id res chain seq x y z
N MET A 1 24.20 3.90 2.68
CA MET A 1 23.82 3.52 1.32
C MET A 1 22.53 4.28 1.04
N ARG A 2 22.48 5.15 0.03
CA ARG A 2 21.22 5.84 -0.30
C ARG A 2 20.31 4.80 -0.97
N PRO A 3 19.02 4.73 -0.58
CA PRO A 3 18.07 3.86 -1.25
C PRO A 3 18.01 4.22 -2.75
N ASP A 4 17.98 3.21 -3.62
CA ASP A 4 17.89 3.42 -5.07
C ASP A 4 16.43 3.64 -5.50
N THR A 5 16.23 4.43 -6.54
CA THR A 5 14.89 4.72 -7.09
C THR A 5 14.28 3.47 -7.74
N ASP A 6 15.10 2.59 -8.31
CA ASP A 6 14.64 1.32 -8.87
C ASP A 6 14.11 0.37 -7.79
N GLU A 7 14.79 0.29 -6.64
CA GLU A 7 14.34 -0.52 -5.48
C GLU A 7 12.98 -0.05 -4.94
N LEU A 8 12.74 1.26 -4.96
CA LEU A 8 11.44 1.84 -4.57
C LEU A 8 10.32 1.37 -5.51
N PHE A 9 10.54 1.46 -6.83
CA PHE A 9 9.53 1.07 -7.81
C PHE A 9 9.23 -0.43 -7.76
N ASP A 10 10.27 -1.26 -7.58
CA ASP A 10 10.11 -2.70 -7.40
C ASP A 10 9.27 -3.02 -6.14
N GLU A 11 9.55 -2.35 -5.03
CA GLU A 11 8.83 -2.56 -3.78
C GLU A 11 7.36 -2.12 -3.88
N LEU A 12 7.08 -1.02 -4.60
CA LEU A 12 5.71 -0.57 -4.89
C LEU A 12 4.94 -1.56 -5.76
N ALA A 13 5.59 -2.13 -6.79
CA ALA A 13 4.99 -3.16 -7.63
C ALA A 13 4.65 -4.41 -6.82
N GLN A 14 5.53 -4.84 -5.90
CA GLN A 14 5.27 -5.97 -5.01
C GLN A 14 4.17 -5.69 -3.99
N LEU A 15 4.11 -4.47 -3.44
CA LEU A 15 3.00 -4.05 -2.59
C LEU A 15 1.68 -4.17 -3.35
N ASP A 16 1.62 -3.66 -4.60
CA ASP A 16 0.43 -3.71 -5.43
C ASP A 16 -0.07 -5.14 -5.68
N LEU A 17 0.84 -6.08 -5.96
CA LEU A 17 0.51 -7.50 -6.09
C LEU A 17 -0.08 -8.06 -4.79
N THR A 18 0.51 -7.70 -3.64
CA THR A 18 0.02 -8.10 -2.31
C THR A 18 -1.38 -7.53 -2.05
N LEU A 19 -1.62 -6.26 -2.37
CA LEU A 19 -2.93 -5.61 -2.20
C LEU A 19 -4.00 -6.25 -3.08
N ASN A 20 -3.66 -6.63 -4.32
CA ASN A 20 -4.57 -7.35 -5.20
C ASN A 20 -4.91 -8.74 -4.63
N ALA A 21 -3.92 -9.44 -4.07
CA ALA A 21 -4.16 -10.71 -3.39
C ALA A 21 -5.08 -10.54 -2.17
N ILE A 22 -4.85 -9.51 -1.34
CA ILE A 22 -5.71 -9.18 -0.20
C ILE A 22 -7.16 -8.91 -0.65
N ALA A 23 -7.33 -8.11 -1.70
CA ALA A 23 -8.65 -7.78 -2.24
C ALA A 23 -9.38 -8.98 -2.85
N ALA A 24 -8.66 -10.00 -3.33
CA ALA A 24 -9.23 -11.22 -3.90
C ALA A 24 -9.75 -12.21 -2.84
N GLN A 25 -9.27 -12.11 -1.60
CA GLN A 25 -9.65 -13.00 -0.50
C GLN A 25 -9.97 -12.22 0.79
N PRO A 26 -11.02 -11.39 0.78
CA PRO A 26 -11.46 -10.65 1.96
C PRO A 26 -11.89 -11.60 3.09
N GLY A 27 -11.59 -11.23 4.33
CA GLY A 27 -11.98 -11.98 5.52
C GLY A 27 -11.26 -13.32 5.72
N SER A 28 -10.22 -13.61 4.92
CA SER A 28 -9.47 -14.88 5.01
C SER A 28 -8.57 -14.97 6.25
N ALA A 29 -8.23 -13.84 6.87
CA ALA A 29 -7.20 -13.76 7.92
C ALA A 29 -5.87 -14.41 7.52
N ASP A 30 -5.48 -14.29 6.24
CA ASP A 30 -4.25 -14.87 5.70
C ASP A 30 -3.01 -14.21 6.30
N LEU A 31 -2.37 -14.93 7.22
CA LEU A 31 -1.20 -14.48 7.96
C LEU A 31 0.02 -14.21 7.03
N PRO A 32 0.36 -15.07 6.05
CA PRO A 32 1.36 -14.73 5.04
C PRO A 32 1.15 -13.38 4.34
N LEU A 33 -0.08 -13.05 3.94
CA LEU A 33 -0.37 -11.75 3.32
C LEU A 33 -0.22 -10.59 4.30
N GLN A 34 -0.65 -10.75 5.55
CA GLN A 34 -0.46 -9.74 6.60
C GLN A 34 1.04 -9.45 6.84
N GLN A 35 1.86 -10.50 6.93
CA GLN A 35 3.30 -10.37 7.11
C GLN A 35 3.97 -9.70 5.90
N SER A 36 3.54 -10.06 4.69
CA SER A 36 4.04 -9.45 3.45
C SER A 36 3.71 -7.96 3.39
N LEU A 37 2.47 -7.58 3.71
CA LEU A 37 2.03 -6.18 3.80
C LEU A 37 2.89 -5.39 4.80
N GLN A 38 3.09 -5.92 6.02
CA GLN A 38 3.89 -5.25 7.04
C GLN A 38 5.36 -5.09 6.63
N ARG A 39 5.93 -6.06 5.90
CA ARG A 39 7.27 -5.97 5.32
C ARG A 39 7.32 -4.81 4.32
N HIS A 40 6.39 -4.77 3.37
CA HIS A 40 6.33 -3.71 2.35
C HIS A 40 6.20 -2.31 2.95
N VAL A 41 5.31 -2.16 3.93
CA VAL A 41 5.15 -0.88 4.65
C VAL A 41 6.44 -0.45 5.33
N ARG A 42 7.17 -1.38 5.95
CA ARG A 42 8.44 -1.08 6.62
C ARG A 42 9.53 -0.71 5.63
N CYS A 43 9.64 -1.40 4.50
CA CYS A 43 10.59 -1.09 3.45
C CYS A 43 10.32 0.30 2.88
N LEU A 44 9.09 0.55 2.42
CA LEU A 44 8.69 1.80 1.78
C LEU A 44 8.82 3.03 2.69
N ARG A 45 8.59 2.88 4.01
CA ARG A 45 8.79 3.98 4.97
C ARG A 45 10.20 4.58 4.96
N ILE A 46 11.21 3.85 4.49
CA ILE A 46 12.60 4.34 4.40
C ILE A 46 12.75 5.34 3.23
N PHE A 47 11.93 5.20 2.19
CA PHE A 47 11.98 5.99 0.96
C PHE A 47 11.04 7.20 0.98
N LEU A 48 10.05 7.20 1.87
CA LEU A 48 8.94 8.14 1.85
C LEU A 48 9.16 9.35 2.76
N ASP A 49 8.62 10.50 2.32
CA ASP A 49 8.42 11.67 3.16
C ASP A 49 7.26 11.46 4.16
N ILE A 50 7.06 12.43 5.06
CA ILE A 50 6.06 12.34 6.15
C ILE A 50 4.64 12.17 5.60
N ASP A 51 4.31 12.88 4.52
CA ASP A 51 2.96 12.85 3.92
C ASP A 51 2.70 11.48 3.26
N ALA A 52 3.66 10.96 2.50
CA ALA A 52 3.56 9.67 1.84
C ALA A 52 3.56 8.51 2.85
N ALA A 53 4.31 8.64 3.95
CA ALA A 53 4.31 7.67 5.03
C ALA A 53 2.95 7.58 5.73
N GLN A 54 2.22 8.69 5.88
CA GLN A 54 0.86 8.68 6.42
C GLN A 54 -0.11 7.96 5.48
N VAL A 55 -0.06 8.26 4.18
CA VAL A 55 -0.92 7.60 3.19
C VAL A 55 -0.64 6.09 3.12
N LEU A 56 0.63 5.68 3.21
CA LEU A 56 1.03 4.28 3.27
C LEU A 56 0.50 3.59 4.54
N HIS A 57 0.49 4.28 5.68
CA HIS A 57 -0.09 3.76 6.90
C HIS A 57 -1.60 3.55 6.76
N ASP A 58 -2.34 4.56 6.26
CA ASP A 58 -3.79 4.48 6.05
C ASP A 58 -4.16 3.36 5.05
N LEU A 59 -3.35 3.17 4.01
CA LEU A 59 -3.46 2.07 3.06
C LEU A 59 -3.29 0.71 3.74
N SER A 60 -2.29 0.58 4.62
CA SER A 60 -2.04 -0.66 5.34
C SER A 60 -3.16 -1.01 6.31
N ASP A 61 -3.71 -0.01 6.99
CA ASP A 61 -4.85 -0.17 7.90
C ASP A 61 -6.11 -0.60 7.14
N ALA A 62 -6.37 -0.01 5.96
CA ALA A 62 -7.47 -0.41 5.10
C ALA A 62 -7.31 -1.86 4.61
N ALA A 63 -6.10 -2.25 4.17
CA ALA A 63 -5.81 -3.61 3.74
C ALA A 63 -5.98 -4.63 4.88
N GLN A 64 -5.54 -4.27 6.09
CA GLN A 64 -5.70 -5.12 7.27
C GLN A 64 -7.19 -5.30 7.63
N ARG A 65 -7.99 -4.23 7.56
CA ARG A 65 -9.44 -4.33 7.73
C ARG A 65 -10.10 -5.24 6.69
N VAL A 66 -9.65 -5.22 5.44
CA VAL A 66 -10.14 -6.15 4.39
C VAL A 66 -9.84 -7.60 4.75
N LEU A 67 -8.68 -7.90 5.31
CA LEU A 67 -8.29 -9.26 5.71
C LEU A 67 -9.03 -9.76 6.95
N GLU A 68 -9.30 -8.88 7.92
CA GLU A 68 -9.84 -9.25 9.23
C GLU A 68 -11.38 -9.24 9.27
N THR A 69 -12.02 -8.37 8.48
CA THR A 69 -13.47 -8.22 8.55
C THR A 69 -14.21 -9.35 7.84
N ARG A 70 -15.21 -9.90 8.52
CA ARG A 70 -16.13 -10.92 7.98
C ARG A 70 -17.51 -10.37 7.66
N ASP A 71 -17.75 -9.12 8.02
CA ASP A 71 -18.99 -8.41 7.72
C ASP A 71 -18.93 -7.82 6.31
N ALA A 72 -19.94 -8.11 5.49
CA ALA A 72 -19.95 -7.73 4.08
C ALA A 72 -20.00 -6.20 3.88
N ALA A 73 -20.73 -5.47 4.74
CA ALA A 73 -20.84 -4.02 4.65
C ALA A 73 -19.50 -3.34 5.01
N THR A 74 -18.86 -3.82 6.08
CA THR A 74 -17.55 -3.37 6.53
C THR A 74 -16.46 -3.72 5.52
N CYS A 75 -16.52 -4.92 4.92
CA CYS A 75 -15.61 -5.31 3.85
C CYS A 75 -15.73 -4.38 2.63
N ALA A 76 -16.95 -4.10 2.18
CA ALA A 76 -17.17 -3.20 1.05
C ALA A 76 -16.68 -1.77 1.33
N ALA A 77 -16.82 -1.28 2.57
CA ALA A 77 -16.23 -0.01 2.99
C ALA A 77 -14.70 -0.06 2.96
N ALA A 78 -14.09 -1.07 3.57
CA ALA A 78 -12.64 -1.25 3.62
C ALA A 78 -12.01 -1.39 2.22
N MET A 79 -12.67 -2.10 1.30
CA MET A 79 -12.21 -2.21 -0.09
C MET A 79 -12.26 -0.87 -0.84
N ARG A 80 -13.29 -0.04 -0.60
CA ARG A 80 -13.37 1.30 -1.18
C ARG A 80 -12.28 2.22 -0.62
N ASP A 81 -12.05 2.16 0.69
CA ASP A 81 -10.97 2.92 1.33
C ASP A 81 -9.60 2.48 0.80
N LEU A 82 -9.39 1.17 0.65
CA LEU A 82 -8.17 0.61 0.07
C LEU A 82 -7.93 1.14 -1.36
N ALA A 83 -8.96 1.08 -2.21
CA ALA A 83 -8.86 1.59 -3.58
C ALA A 83 -8.57 3.10 -3.62
N ARG A 84 -9.18 3.87 -2.72
CA ARG A 84 -8.94 5.31 -2.59
C ARG A 84 -7.51 5.61 -2.16
N MET A 85 -7.00 4.94 -1.13
CA MET A 85 -5.64 5.16 -0.63
C MET A 85 -4.60 4.74 -1.65
N ARG A 86 -4.85 3.66 -2.40
CA ARG A 86 -3.98 3.23 -3.51
C ARG A 86 -3.89 4.29 -4.60
N ALA A 87 -5.03 4.86 -5.01
CA ALA A 87 -5.05 5.94 -5.99
C ALA A 87 -4.33 7.21 -5.51
N LEU A 88 -4.41 7.53 -4.21
CA LEU A 88 -3.67 8.65 -3.62
C LEU A 88 -2.16 8.39 -3.66
N LEU A 89 -1.73 7.19 -3.26
CA LEU A 89 -0.33 6.80 -3.27
C LEU A 89 0.26 6.88 -4.70
N ASP A 90 -0.45 6.34 -5.69
CA ASP A 90 -0.06 6.42 -7.11
C ASP A 90 0.06 7.87 -7.60
N ALA A 91 -0.89 8.74 -7.24
CA ALA A 91 -0.86 10.14 -7.64
C ALA A 91 0.34 10.88 -7.03
N MET A 92 0.68 10.58 -5.77
CA MET A 92 1.85 11.15 -5.09
C MET A 92 3.15 10.72 -5.78
N PHE A 93 3.31 9.43 -6.09
CA PHE A 93 4.50 8.94 -6.77
C PHE A 93 4.63 9.45 -8.20
N ARG A 94 3.54 9.52 -8.97
CA ARG A 94 3.56 10.14 -10.30
C ARG A 94 3.99 11.60 -10.23
N ARG A 95 3.54 12.34 -9.22
CA ARG A 95 3.95 13.72 -8.99
C ARG A 95 5.43 13.82 -8.63
N GLN A 96 5.93 12.97 -7.74
CA GLN A 96 7.36 12.94 -7.38
C GLN A 96 8.24 12.59 -8.59
N ALA A 97 7.86 11.60 -9.41
CA ALA A 97 8.58 11.23 -10.62
C ALA A 97 8.60 12.36 -11.67
N ALA A 98 7.47 13.08 -11.85
CA ALA A 98 7.39 14.24 -12.72
C ALA A 98 8.28 15.41 -12.23
N GLN A 99 8.39 15.59 -10.91
CA GLN A 99 9.25 16.61 -10.31
C GLN A 99 10.74 16.25 -10.41
N ALA A 100 11.08 14.97 -10.24
CA ALA A 100 12.46 14.48 -10.35
C ALA A 100 13.00 14.52 -11.79
N SER A 101 12.13 14.37 -12.79
CA SER A 101 12.50 14.44 -14.23
C SER A 101 12.55 15.86 -14.80
N ALA A 102 11.99 16.85 -14.09
CA ALA A 102 12.02 18.26 -14.48
C ALA A 102 13.16 19.07 -13.83
N ALA A 103 13.94 18.44 -12.94
CA ALA A 103 15.10 19.00 -12.24
C ALA A 103 16.41 18.55 -12.91
#